data_AF-A0A1Z4NH29-F1
#
_entry.id   AF-A0A1Z4NH29-F1
#
_cell.length_a   1.000
_cell.length_b   1.000
_cell.length_c   1.000
_cell.angle_alpha   90.00
_cell.angle_beta   90.00
_cell.angle_gamma   90.00
#
_symmetry.space_group_name_H-M   'P 1'
#
loop_
_entity.id
_entity.type
_entity.pdbx_description
1 polymer ?
#
loop_
_entity_poly.entity_id
_entity_poly.type
_entity_poly.pdbx_seq_one_letter_code
_entity_poly.pdbx_strand_id
1 'polypeptide(L)'
;MNLAQYWLDRIARESPEQSQTTRKSIIKWLFDDTESVDSGTKVVEYRWKILRQSDLNTTPDKSYTNLIQRLLSIIFSRREVETVLSPNRGQQLIAIAVLEKILKDLLTYDSHIQKKMIAIANFTPDKHLRNALLFATLEEYCLQPLQNQILLIYLFNNHLQTFDQTHHHVIT
;
A
#
# COMPACT_ATOMS: atom_id res chain seq x y z
N MET A 1 -19.53 -12.63 -20.04
CA MET A 1 -19.86 -11.63 -18.99
C MET A 1 -18.77 -10.57 -19.00
N ASN A 2 -19.11 -9.27 -19.08
CA ASN A 2 -18.11 -8.21 -19.05
C ASN A 2 -17.69 -7.98 -17.58
N LEU A 3 -16.48 -8.41 -17.22
CA LEU A 3 -15.97 -8.36 -15.85
C LEU A 3 -15.87 -6.91 -15.32
N ALA A 4 -15.49 -5.95 -16.17
CA ALA A 4 -15.45 -4.54 -15.78
C ALA A 4 -16.84 -3.98 -15.47
N GLN A 5 -17.87 -4.39 -16.23
CA GLN A 5 -19.25 -4.00 -15.93
C GLN A 5 -19.75 -4.60 -14.62
N TYR A 6 -19.48 -5.89 -14.38
CA TYR A 6 -19.80 -6.54 -13.10
C TYR A 6 -19.19 -5.78 -11.91
N TRP A 7 -17.92 -5.41 -12.01
CA TRP A 7 -17.24 -4.65 -10.97
C TRP A 7 -17.79 -3.23 -10.82
N LEU A 8 -18.14 -2.57 -11.92
CA LEU A 8 -18.75 -1.23 -11.87
C LEU A 8 -20.09 -1.26 -11.14
N ASP A 9 -20.95 -2.24 -11.43
CA ASP A 9 -22.23 -2.44 -10.76
C ASP A 9 -22.04 -2.78 -9.28
N ARG A 10 -21.03 -3.60 -8.96
CA ARG A 10 -20.69 -3.95 -7.58
C ARG A 10 -20.22 -2.73 -6.79
N ILE A 11 -19.29 -1.93 -7.32
CA ILE A 11 -18.81 -0.70 -6.68
C ILE A 11 -19.98 0.28 -6.50
N ALA A 12 -20.91 0.36 -7.46
CA ALA A 12 -22.09 1.20 -7.34
C ALA A 12 -23.00 0.81 -6.17
N ARG A 13 -23.11 -0.49 -5.87
CA ARG A 13 -23.86 -0.99 -4.70
C ARG A 13 -23.11 -0.82 -3.38
N GLU A 14 -21.80 -1.04 -3.40
CA GLU A 14 -20.97 -1.04 -2.18
C GLU A 14 -20.47 0.35 -1.77
N SER A 15 -20.48 1.31 -2.70
CA SER A 15 -20.06 2.70 -2.49
C SER A 15 -20.98 3.66 -3.25
N PRO A 16 -22.29 3.73 -2.88
CA PRO A 16 -23.29 4.53 -3.57
C PRO A 16 -22.99 6.03 -3.54
N GLU A 17 -22.22 6.50 -2.56
CA GLU A 17 -21.79 7.88 -2.39
C GLU A 17 -20.77 8.34 -3.45
N GLN A 18 -20.06 7.40 -4.09
CA GLN A 18 -19.04 7.73 -5.08
C GLN A 18 -19.66 8.12 -6.42
N SER A 19 -19.15 9.18 -7.06
CA SER A 19 -19.62 9.61 -8.38
C SER A 19 -19.35 8.55 -9.46
N GLN A 20 -20.10 8.58 -10.57
CA GLN A 20 -19.86 7.68 -11.69
C GLN A 20 -18.44 7.84 -12.27
N THR A 21 -17.90 9.05 -12.27
CA THR A 21 -16.51 9.34 -12.70
C THR A 21 -15.51 8.64 -11.77
N THR A 22 -15.68 8.77 -10.45
CA THR A 22 -14.85 8.09 -9.44
C THR A 22 -14.87 6.57 -9.64
N ARG A 23 -16.05 5.97 -9.82
CA ARG A 23 -16.18 4.53 -10.03
C ARG A 23 -15.46 4.07 -11.30
N LYS A 24 -15.54 4.82 -12.39
CA LYS A 24 -14.80 4.52 -13.64
C LYS A 24 -13.29 4.60 -13.44
N SER A 25 -12.80 5.58 -12.69
CA SER A 25 -11.37 5.69 -12.34
C SER A 25 -10.90 4.52 -11.48
N ILE A 26 -11.71 4.09 -10.50
CA ILE A 26 -11.43 2.90 -9.68
C ILE A 26 -11.36 1.65 -10.57
N ILE A 27 -12.28 1.49 -11.52
CA ILE A 27 -12.24 0.35 -12.46
C ILE A 27 -10.95 0.36 -13.28
N LYS A 28 -10.54 1.52 -13.82
CA LYS A 28 -9.25 1.61 -14.55
C LYS A 28 -8.08 1.14 -13.68
N TRP A 29 -8.04 1.55 -12.42
CA TRP A 29 -6.99 1.14 -11.48
C TRP A 29 -7.07 -0.35 -11.11
N LEU A 30 -8.26 -0.87 -10.82
CA LEU A 30 -8.44 -2.27 -10.43
C LEU A 30 -7.88 -3.23 -11.49
N PHE A 31 -8.11 -2.92 -12.76
CA PHE A 31 -7.68 -3.72 -13.91
C PHE A 31 -6.33 -3.30 -14.50
N ASP A 32 -5.61 -2.36 -13.87
CA ASP A 32 -4.29 -1.92 -14.31
C ASP A 32 -3.26 -3.05 -14.13
N ASP A 33 -2.56 -3.43 -15.21
CA ASP A 33 -1.66 -4.60 -15.31
C ASP A 33 -2.29 -5.97 -14.99
N THR A 34 -3.62 -6.13 -14.97
CA THR A 34 -4.24 -7.46 -14.84
C THR A 34 -4.41 -8.09 -16.23
N GLU A 35 -3.33 -8.66 -16.78
CA GLU A 35 -3.33 -9.22 -18.14
C GLU A 35 -4.16 -10.52 -18.29
N SER A 36 -4.69 -11.12 -17.21
CA SER A 36 -5.50 -12.35 -17.29
C SER A 36 -6.78 -12.32 -16.45
N VAL A 37 -7.85 -12.92 -16.98
CA VAL A 37 -9.20 -12.95 -16.38
C VAL A 37 -9.28 -13.86 -15.14
N ASP A 38 -8.52 -14.96 -15.11
CA ASP A 38 -8.58 -15.97 -14.04
C ASP A 38 -7.75 -15.58 -12.80
N SER A 39 -6.55 -15.02 -12.99
CA SER A 39 -5.77 -14.43 -11.88
C SER A 39 -6.27 -13.03 -11.52
N GLY A 40 -6.86 -12.31 -12.49
CA GLY A 40 -7.38 -10.96 -12.32
C GLY A 40 -8.49 -10.88 -11.28
N THR A 41 -9.36 -11.88 -11.15
CA THR A 41 -10.49 -11.79 -10.21
C THR A 41 -10.03 -11.72 -8.74
N LYS A 42 -9.04 -12.53 -8.34
CA LYS A 42 -8.51 -12.51 -6.95
C LYS A 42 -7.70 -11.25 -6.67
N VAL A 43 -6.90 -10.80 -7.64
CA VAL A 43 -6.11 -9.56 -7.54
C VAL A 43 -7.04 -8.35 -7.43
N VAL A 44 -8.05 -8.27 -8.29
CA VAL A 44 -9.07 -7.19 -8.26
C VAL A 44 -9.84 -7.20 -6.94
N GLU A 45 -10.23 -8.38 -6.44
CA GLU A 45 -10.89 -8.50 -5.13
C GLU A 45 -10.01 -7.97 -3.99
N TYR A 46 -8.74 -8.34 -4.01
CA TYR A 46 -7.78 -7.91 -3.01
C TYR A 46 -7.53 -6.40 -3.05
N ARG A 47 -7.32 -5.85 -4.24
CA ARG A 47 -7.19 -4.39 -4.47
C ARG A 47 -8.42 -3.64 -3.99
N TRP A 48 -9.61 -4.13 -4.30
CA TRP A 48 -10.86 -3.52 -3.83
C TRP A 48 -10.97 -3.54 -2.30
N LYS A 49 -10.59 -4.66 -1.66
CA LYS A 49 -10.57 -4.78 -0.20
C LYS A 49 -9.62 -3.75 0.44
N ILE A 50 -8.40 -3.61 -0.08
CA ILE A 50 -7.44 -2.60 0.40
C ILE A 50 -8.00 -1.20 0.21
N LEU A 51 -8.52 -0.89 -0.98
CA LEU A 51 -9.01 0.45 -1.30
C LEU A 51 -10.16 0.86 -0.37
N ARG A 52 -11.09 -0.05 -0.06
CA ARG A 52 -12.15 0.25 0.91
C ARG A 52 -11.64 0.47 2.33
N GLN A 53 -10.58 -0.23 2.74
CA GLN A 53 -9.96 -0.02 4.05
C GLN A 53 -9.20 1.32 4.14
N SER A 54 -8.79 1.88 3.00
CA SER A 54 -8.18 3.21 2.94
C SER A 54 -9.17 4.36 3.20
N ASP A 55 -10.47 4.05 3.25
CA ASP A 55 -11.60 4.97 3.46
C ASP A 55 -11.57 6.14 2.47
N LEU A 56 -12.25 5.95 1.33
CA LEU A 56 -12.31 6.88 0.18
C LEU A 56 -12.75 8.31 0.57
N ASN A 57 -13.32 8.50 1.76
CA ASN A 57 -13.82 9.77 2.27
C ASN A 57 -12.94 10.38 3.37
N THR A 58 -11.74 9.85 3.62
CA THR A 58 -10.83 10.37 4.65
C THR A 58 -9.88 11.45 4.13
N THR A 59 -9.41 12.30 5.04
CA THR A 59 -8.38 13.28 4.72
C THR A 59 -7.06 12.57 4.41
N PRO A 60 -6.21 13.12 3.52
CA PRO A 60 -4.96 12.48 3.12
C PRO A 60 -4.05 12.08 4.29
N ASP A 61 -3.96 12.91 5.32
CA ASP A 61 -3.12 12.65 6.51
C ASP A 61 -3.62 11.43 7.30
N LYS A 62 -4.94 11.29 7.40
CA LYS A 62 -5.57 10.14 8.05
C LYS A 62 -5.40 8.88 7.21
N SER A 63 -5.54 8.98 5.89
CA SER A 63 -5.33 7.84 4.98
C SER A 63 -3.88 7.33 5.03
N TYR A 64 -2.90 8.23 5.11
CA TYR A 64 -1.48 7.88 5.26
C TYR A 64 -1.19 7.23 6.62
N THR A 65 -1.71 7.81 7.70
CA THR A 65 -1.60 7.23 9.05
C THR A 65 -2.20 5.82 9.11
N ASN A 66 -3.35 5.61 8.48
CA ASN A 66 -4.00 4.32 8.42
C ASN A 66 -3.16 3.29 7.63
N LEU A 67 -2.52 3.71 6.53
CA LEU A 67 -1.58 2.87 5.77
C LEU A 67 -0.42 2.41 6.67
N ILE A 68 0.22 3.36 7.36
CA ILE A 68 1.32 3.07 8.30
C ILE A 68 0.88 2.05 9.35
N GLN A 69 -0.28 2.27 9.99
CA GLN A 69 -0.80 1.36 11.01
C GLN A 69 -1.06 -0.05 10.49
N ARG A 70 -1.62 -0.19 9.28
CA ARG A 70 -1.85 -1.51 8.66
C ARG A 70 -0.53 -2.24 8.37
N LEU A 71 0.46 -1.54 7.80
CA LEU A 71 1.76 -2.14 7.51
C LEU A 71 2.53 -2.51 8.79
N LEU A 72 2.46 -1.68 9.85
CA LEU A 72 3.03 -2.01 11.16
C LEU A 72 2.38 -3.24 11.79
N SER A 73 1.06 -3.37 11.72
CA SER A 73 0.36 -4.56 12.19
C SER A 73 0.88 -5.83 11.51
N ILE A 74 1.17 -5.75 10.21
CA ILE A 74 1.74 -6.86 9.45
C ILE A 74 3.16 -7.16 9.91
N ILE A 75 4.00 -6.14 10.10
CA ILE A 75 5.37 -6.29 10.59
C ILE A 75 5.38 -6.96 11.97
N PHE A 76 4.61 -6.44 12.93
CA PHE A 76 4.57 -6.96 14.30
C PHE A 76 3.89 -8.32 14.42
N SER A 77 3.05 -8.73 13.46
CA SER A 77 2.48 -10.08 13.43
C SER A 77 3.49 -11.18 13.07
N ARG A 78 4.70 -10.83 12.62
CA ARG A 78 5.73 -11.78 12.22
C ARG A 78 6.69 -12.06 13.37
N ARG A 79 6.74 -13.33 13.81
CA ARG A 79 7.64 -13.79 14.89
C ARG A 79 9.11 -13.44 14.68
N GLU A 80 9.59 -13.45 13.43
CA GLU A 80 10.97 -13.09 13.09
C GLU A 80 11.31 -11.63 13.43
N VAL A 81 10.30 -10.75 13.41
CA VAL A 81 10.46 -9.34 13.78
C VAL A 81 10.30 -9.15 15.29
N GLU A 82 9.38 -9.89 15.94
CA GLU A 82 9.20 -9.84 17.40
C GLU A 82 10.50 -10.16 18.17
N THR A 83 11.34 -11.05 17.63
CA THR A 83 12.64 -11.38 18.23
C THR A 83 13.68 -10.27 18.11
N VAL A 84 13.54 -9.38 17.11
CA VAL A 84 14.44 -8.24 16.87
C VAL A 84 13.92 -6.97 17.56
N LEU A 85 12.60 -6.84 17.70
CA LEU A 85 11.90 -5.70 18.29
C LEU A 85 10.98 -6.17 19.43
N SER A 86 11.49 -6.22 20.67
CA SER A 86 10.65 -6.40 21.87
C SER A 86 9.82 -5.14 22.18
N PRO A 87 8.47 -5.19 22.14
CA PRO A 87 7.59 -4.05 21.94
C PRO A 87 7.59 -3.03 23.09
N ASN A 88 8.59 -2.16 23.13
CA ASN A 88 8.59 -0.94 23.92
C ASN A 88 8.26 0.29 23.05
N ARG A 89 7.84 1.40 23.68
CA ARG A 89 7.43 2.63 22.99
C ARG A 89 8.52 3.21 22.09
N GLY A 90 9.79 3.06 22.44
CA GLY A 90 10.93 3.53 21.63
C GLY A 90 11.08 2.74 20.34
N GLN A 91 10.93 1.42 20.38
CA GLN A 91 11.04 0.56 19.21
C GLN A 91 9.85 0.71 18.25
N GLN A 92 8.66 1.04 18.74
CA GLN A 92 7.54 1.42 17.87
C GLN A 92 7.85 2.69 17.06
N LEU A 93 8.50 3.69 17.67
CA LEU A 93 8.90 4.91 16.97
C LEU A 93 9.98 4.64 15.91
N ILE A 94 10.93 3.75 16.20
CA ILE A 94 11.93 3.31 15.20
C ILE A 94 11.24 2.58 14.04
N ALA A 95 10.32 1.64 14.34
CA ALA A 95 9.59 0.92 13.30
C ALA A 95 8.77 1.86 12.41
N ILE A 96 8.13 2.88 12.99
CA ILE A 96 7.44 3.94 12.25
C ILE A 96 8.43 4.67 11.33
N ALA A 97 9.57 5.14 11.86
CA ALA A 97 10.55 5.91 11.08
C ALA A 97 11.16 5.08 9.93
N VAL A 98 11.47 3.80 10.19
CA VAL A 98 11.96 2.85 9.17
C VAL A 98 10.88 2.66 8.09
N LEU A 99 9.63 2.47 8.48
CA LEU A 99 8.53 2.28 7.54
C LEU A 99 8.28 3.55 6.68
N GLU A 100 8.28 4.74 7.28
CA GLU A 100 8.17 6.00 6.55
C GLU A 100 9.31 6.17 5.54
N LYS A 101 10.54 5.79 5.91
CA LYS A 101 11.68 5.78 5.00
C LYS A 101 11.46 4.81 3.83
N ILE A 102 11.01 3.58 4.11
CA ILE A 102 10.70 2.58 3.07
C ILE A 102 9.67 3.14 2.09
N LEU A 103 8.56 3.67 2.58
CA LEU A 103 7.51 4.23 1.70
C LEU A 103 8.04 5.40 0.87
N LYS A 104 8.86 6.27 1.47
CA LYS A 104 9.51 7.37 0.74
C LYS A 104 10.44 6.85 -0.35
N ASP A 105 11.27 5.86 -0.04
CA ASP A 105 12.23 5.30 -1.00
C ASP A 105 11.51 4.54 -2.13
N LEU A 106 10.43 3.83 -1.83
CA LEU A 106 9.54 3.24 -2.84
C LEU A 106 8.93 4.30 -3.76
N LEU A 107 8.39 5.38 -3.19
CA LEU A 107 7.81 6.48 -3.99
C LEU A 107 8.86 7.21 -4.84
N THR A 108 10.12 7.26 -4.38
CA THR A 108 11.16 8.08 -5.02
C THR A 108 11.98 7.29 -6.03
N TYR A 109 12.27 6.01 -5.77
CA TYR A 109 13.29 5.26 -6.52
C TYR A 109 12.76 3.95 -7.11
N ASP A 110 11.64 3.41 -6.65
CA ASP A 110 11.11 2.17 -7.19
C ASP A 110 10.43 2.41 -8.56
N SER A 111 11.02 1.85 -9.61
CA SER A 111 10.56 2.07 -10.99
C SER A 111 9.15 1.53 -11.26
N HIS A 112 8.72 0.49 -10.54
CA HIS A 112 7.37 -0.06 -10.70
C HIS A 112 6.35 0.89 -10.05
N ILE A 113 6.63 1.35 -8.83
CA ILE A 113 5.78 2.32 -8.14
C ILE A 113 5.69 3.63 -8.91
N GLN A 114 6.80 4.15 -9.44
CA GLN A 114 6.79 5.36 -10.27
C GLN A 114 5.89 5.22 -11.51
N LYS A 115 5.95 4.08 -12.20
CA LYS A 115 5.05 3.80 -13.33
C LYS A 115 3.59 3.78 -12.89
N LYS A 116 3.28 3.13 -11.77
CA LYS A 116 1.92 3.13 -11.20
C LYS A 116 1.44 4.52 -10.83
N MET A 117 2.30 5.37 -10.25
CA MET A 117 1.97 6.76 -9.92
C MET A 117 1.55 7.55 -11.16
N ILE A 118 2.30 7.41 -12.26
CA ILE A 118 1.99 8.05 -13.55
C ILE A 118 0.66 7.53 -14.10
N ALA A 119 0.42 6.22 -14.06
CA ALA A 119 -0.83 5.62 -14.50
C ALA A 119 -2.04 6.13 -13.69
N ILE A 120 -1.92 6.17 -12.35
CA ILE A 120 -2.98 6.68 -11.48
C ILE A 120 -3.29 8.15 -11.76
N ALA A 121 -2.28 8.98 -12.03
CA ALA A 121 -2.49 10.38 -12.42
C ALA A 121 -3.34 10.51 -13.70
N ASN A 122 -3.27 9.54 -14.61
CA ASN A 122 -4.09 9.48 -15.82
C ASN A 122 -5.49 8.89 -15.59
N PHE A 123 -5.72 8.19 -14.47
CA PHE A 123 -7.03 7.62 -14.15
C PHE A 123 -8.00 8.66 -13.61
N THR A 124 -7.53 9.67 -12.88
CA THR A 124 -8.37 10.69 -12.26
C THR A 124 -7.64 12.02 -12.03
N PRO A 125 -8.31 13.17 -12.26
CA PRO A 125 -7.80 14.47 -11.82
C PRO A 125 -7.97 14.72 -10.31
N ASP A 126 -8.87 13.97 -9.65
CA ASP A 126 -9.16 14.12 -8.22
C ASP A 126 -7.95 13.70 -7.37
N LYS A 127 -7.40 14.65 -6.62
CA LYS A 127 -6.23 14.45 -5.76
C LYS A 127 -6.51 13.49 -4.61
N HIS A 128 -7.72 13.50 -4.03
CA HIS A 128 -8.07 12.60 -2.93
C HIS A 128 -8.13 11.16 -3.42
N LEU A 129 -8.83 10.92 -4.53
CA LEU A 129 -8.89 9.60 -5.14
C LEU A 129 -7.50 9.13 -5.59
N ARG A 130 -6.71 10.00 -6.22
CA ARG A 130 -5.33 9.68 -6.63
C ARG A 130 -4.47 9.22 -5.45
N ASN A 131 -4.56 9.90 -4.30
CA ASN A 131 -3.84 9.50 -3.09
C ASN A 131 -4.33 8.15 -2.53
N ALA A 132 -5.64 7.93 -2.48
CA ALA A 132 -6.22 6.68 -2.01
C ALA A 132 -5.77 5.48 -2.87
N LEU A 133 -5.81 5.63 -4.20
CA LEU A 133 -5.34 4.62 -5.15
C LEU A 133 -3.84 4.37 -4.99
N LEU A 134 -3.03 5.42 -4.79
CA LEU A 134 -1.59 5.27 -4.57
C LEU A 134 -1.27 4.53 -3.27
N PHE A 135 -1.94 4.85 -2.18
CA PHE A 135 -1.75 4.15 -0.90
C PHE A 135 -2.17 2.69 -0.99
N ALA A 136 -3.27 2.40 -1.69
CA ALA A 136 -3.69 1.02 -1.94
C ALA A 136 -2.66 0.26 -2.80
N THR A 137 -2.07 0.90 -3.81
CA THR A 137 -0.98 0.32 -4.61
C THR A 137 0.26 0.03 -3.76
N LEU A 138 0.67 0.96 -2.90
CA LEU A 138 1.83 0.75 -2.01
C LEU A 138 1.58 -0.43 -1.06
N GLU A 139 0.39 -0.51 -0.48
CA GLU A 139 0.02 -1.61 0.39
C GLU A 139 0.02 -2.95 -0.35
N GLU A 140 -0.57 -3.02 -1.55
CA GLU A 140 -0.52 -4.22 -2.39
C GLU A 140 0.94 -4.63 -2.69
N TYR A 141 1.78 -3.66 -3.07
CA TYR A 141 3.17 -3.89 -3.44
C TYR A 141 4.00 -4.42 -2.27
N CYS A 142 3.87 -3.81 -1.10
CA CYS A 142 4.53 -4.24 0.14
C CYS A 142 4.16 -5.69 0.53
N LEU A 143 2.99 -6.16 0.13
CA LEU A 143 2.47 -7.49 0.47
C LEU A 143 2.73 -8.54 -0.61
N GLN A 144 3.41 -8.17 -1.70
CA GLN A 144 3.83 -9.13 -2.71
C GLN A 144 4.79 -10.17 -2.09
N PRO A 145 4.63 -11.46 -2.44
CA PRO A 145 5.55 -12.49 -2.02
C PRO A 145 6.94 -12.27 -2.65
N LEU A 146 7.98 -12.37 -1.84
CA LEU A 146 9.37 -12.31 -2.24
C LEU A 146 10.13 -13.49 -1.60
N GLN A 147 10.40 -14.51 -2.42
CA GLN A 147 10.99 -15.79 -1.96
C GLN A 147 10.17 -16.41 -0.82
N ASN A 148 10.71 -16.43 0.41
CA ASN A 148 10.09 -17.05 1.59
C ASN A 148 9.41 -16.04 2.54
N GLN A 149 9.40 -14.76 2.20
CA GLN A 149 8.79 -13.70 3.00
C GLN A 149 8.00 -12.74 2.10
N ILE A 150 7.35 -11.75 2.69
CA ILE A 150 6.73 -10.65 1.92
C ILE A 150 7.75 -9.52 1.74
N LEU A 151 7.62 -8.75 0.65
CA LEU A 151 8.53 -7.65 0.32
C LEU A 151 8.73 -6.68 1.49
N LEU A 152 7.66 -6.35 2.22
CA LEU A 152 7.71 -5.45 3.37
C LEU A 152 8.72 -5.90 4.44
N ILE A 153 8.75 -7.19 4.79
CA ILE A 153 9.63 -7.72 5.84
C ILE A 153 11.09 -7.68 5.38
N TYR A 154 11.34 -8.02 4.12
CA TYR A 154 12.65 -7.90 3.51
C TYR A 154 13.17 -6.45 3.56
N LEU A 155 12.37 -5.49 3.10
CA LEU A 155 12.73 -4.07 3.10
C LEU A 155 12.94 -3.57 4.53
N PHE A 156 12.04 -3.93 5.45
CA PHE A 156 12.13 -3.54 6.84
C PHE A 156 13.44 -3.97 7.49
N ASN A 157 13.82 -5.24 7.34
CA ASN A 157 15.07 -5.76 7.90
C ASN A 157 16.30 -5.06 7.30
N ASN A 158 16.33 -4.83 5.99
CA ASN A 158 17.44 -4.15 5.33
C ASN A 158 17.59 -2.69 5.80
N HIS A 159 16.48 -1.98 5.93
CA HIS A 159 16.51 -0.59 6.41
C HIS A 159 16.83 -0.50 7.89
N LEU A 160 16.36 -1.46 8.71
CA LEU A 160 16.68 -1.51 10.14
C LEU A 160 18.18 -1.72 10.37
N GLN A 161 18.81 -2.67 9.64
CA GLN A 161 20.27 -2.87 9.71
C GLN A 161 21.06 -1.60 9.37
N THR A 162 20.62 -0.86 8.36
CA THR A 162 21.24 0.41 7.97
C THR A 162 21.03 1.51 9.03
N PHE A 163 19.85 1.52 9.66
CA PHE A 163 19.52 2.45 10.74
C PHE A 163 20.41 2.22 11.96
N ASP A 164 20.61 0.97 12.38
CA ASP A 164 21.47 0.64 13.53
C ASP A 164 22.95 1.01 13.31
N GLN A 165 23.47 0.81 12.10
CA GLN A 165 24.85 1.16 11.73
C GLN A 165 25.10 2.67 11.73
N THR A 166 24.13 3.47 11.27
CA THR A 166 24.26 4.93 11.22
C THR A 166 24.18 5.59 12.60
N HIS A 167 23.51 4.94 13.57
CA HIS A 167 23.37 5.47 14.93
C HIS A 167 24.48 5.00 15.89
N HIS A 168 25.28 3.98 15.53
CA HIS A 168 26.48 3.60 16.29
C HIS A 168 27.69 4.52 16.03
N HIS A 169 27.71 5.28 14.94
CA HIS A 169 28.84 6.17 14.60
C HIS A 169 28.75 7.59 15.19
N VAL A 170 27.78 7.88 16.05
CA VAL A 170 27.63 9.19 16.71
C VAL A 170 28.19 9.18 18.16
N ILE A 171 28.67 8.03 18.65
CA ILE A 171 29.27 7.88 19.97
C ILE A 171 30.59 7.09 19.86
N THR A 172 31.61 7.72 19.29
CA THR A 172 33.04 7.39 19.45
C THR A 172 33.83 8.65 19.15
#